data_AF-A0A960RSK8-F1
#
_entry.id   AF-A0A960RSK8-F1
#
_cell.length_a   1.000
_cell.length_b   1.000
_cell.length_c   1.000
_cell.angle_alpha   90.00
_cell.angle_beta   90.00
_cell.angle_gamma   90.00
#
_symmetry.space_group_name_H-M   'P 1'
#
loop_
_entity.id
_entity.type
_entity.pdbx_description
1 polymer ?
#
loop_
_entity_poly.entity_id
_entity_poly.type
_entity_poly.pdbx_seq_one_letter_code
_entity_poly.pdbx_strand_id
1 'polypeptide(L)'
;MAKTTQIKNSSDFELPQRETKELGAPIEDLKKRDYSALTSALFQKGEFRLLQGDKGGLAYFDMAAKLDPSNYELFLNQGLSLFEYGSNEGNEEGLTLASKKFKRATILNPFCFEAWHLWGNTLYF
;
A
#
# COMPACT_ATOMS: atom_id res chain seq x y z
N MET A 1 -25.02 -17.79 26.83
CA MET A 1 -25.55 -17.83 25.44
C MET A 1 -24.76 -16.84 24.61
N ALA A 2 -23.96 -17.36 23.68
CA ALA A 2 -23.10 -16.58 22.80
C ALA A 2 -23.94 -15.84 21.74
N LYS A 3 -23.59 -14.60 21.44
CA LYS A 3 -23.90 -13.96 20.16
C LYS A 3 -22.62 -13.39 19.58
N THR A 4 -22.00 -14.23 18.75
CA THR A 4 -20.99 -13.89 17.75
C THR A 4 -21.47 -12.68 16.95
N THR A 5 -20.81 -11.53 17.09
CA THR A 5 -21.06 -10.36 16.25
C THR A 5 -19.99 -10.34 15.16
N GLN A 6 -20.49 -10.42 13.93
CA GLN A 6 -19.77 -10.59 12.68
C GLN A 6 -18.68 -9.52 12.46
N ILE A 7 -17.55 -9.99 11.96
CA ILE A 7 -16.51 -9.19 11.33
C ILE A 7 -17.15 -8.48 10.13
N LYS A 8 -17.24 -7.14 10.17
CA LYS A 8 -17.60 -6.34 8.99
C LYS A 8 -16.33 -5.84 8.32
N ASN A 9 -16.18 -6.29 7.08
CA ASN A 9 -15.11 -6.00 6.16
C ASN A 9 -14.85 -4.50 5.96
N SER A 10 -13.57 -4.20 5.83
CA SER A 10 -12.96 -3.02 5.22
C SER A 10 -13.74 -2.49 4.01
N SER A 11 -14.27 -1.26 4.08
CA SER A 11 -14.60 -0.48 2.88
C SER A 11 -14.77 1.03 3.11
N ASP A 12 -14.83 1.54 4.34
CA ASP A 12 -14.97 2.97 4.56
C ASP A 12 -13.62 3.61 4.96
N PHE A 13 -12.98 4.20 3.96
CA PHE A 13 -11.82 5.08 4.11
C PHE A 13 -12.26 6.37 4.81
N GLU A 14 -12.04 6.49 6.12
CA GLU A 14 -12.16 7.77 6.83
C GLU A 14 -10.77 8.30 7.23
N LEU A 15 -10.36 9.38 6.56
CA LEU A 15 -9.21 10.19 6.91
C LEU A 15 -9.45 11.01 8.19
N PRO A 16 -8.40 11.49 8.87
CA PRO A 16 -8.51 12.48 9.94
C PRO A 16 -9.36 13.69 9.54
N GLN A 17 -10.25 14.13 10.45
CA GLN A 17 -11.33 15.10 10.20
C GLN A 17 -10.92 16.48 9.61
N ARG A 18 -9.63 16.84 9.62
CA ARG A 18 -9.12 18.04 8.94
C ARG A 18 -8.96 17.87 7.44
N GLU A 19 -8.68 16.64 6.99
CA GLU A 19 -8.44 16.30 5.59
C GLU A 19 -9.75 15.90 4.87
N THR A 20 -10.73 15.37 5.61
CA THR A 20 -12.04 14.96 5.05
C THR A 20 -12.90 16.12 4.54
N LYS A 21 -12.72 17.33 5.10
CA LYS A 21 -13.50 18.51 4.69
C LYS A 21 -13.13 19.03 3.30
N GLU A 22 -11.95 18.67 2.79
CA GLU A 22 -11.43 19.16 1.51
C GLU A 22 -11.52 18.16 0.36
N LEU A 23 -11.93 16.91 0.64
CA LEU A 23 -11.92 15.79 -0.31
C LEU A 23 -13.29 15.44 -0.91
N GLY A 24 -14.30 16.31 -0.74
CA GLY A 24 -15.54 16.25 -1.54
C GLY A 24 -15.36 16.68 -3.00
N ALA A 25 -14.14 17.06 -3.38
CA ALA A 25 -13.79 17.41 -4.75
C ALA A 25 -13.59 16.13 -5.59
N PRO A 26 -14.04 16.11 -6.85
CA PRO A 26 -13.79 15.01 -7.79
C PRO A 26 -12.30 14.62 -7.80
N ILE A 27 -12.00 13.33 -8.03
CA ILE A 27 -10.61 12.81 -8.14
C ILE A 27 -9.77 13.64 -9.14
N GLU A 28 -10.42 14.22 -10.14
CA GLU A 28 -9.86 15.15 -11.12
C GLU A 28 -9.32 16.46 -10.52
N ASP A 29 -9.93 17.00 -9.45
CA ASP A 29 -9.45 18.18 -8.74
C ASP A 29 -8.27 17.84 -7.79
N LEU A 30 -8.16 16.58 -7.39
CA LEU A 30 -7.04 16.08 -6.57
C LEU A 30 -5.72 15.98 -7.38
N LYS A 31 -5.80 15.81 -8.70
CA LYS A 31 -4.59 15.79 -9.55
C LYS A 31 -3.84 17.13 -9.61
N LYS A 32 -4.43 18.23 -9.15
CA LYS A 32 -3.84 19.58 -9.18
C LYS A 32 -3.09 19.99 -7.91
N ARG A 33 -3.24 19.25 -6.82
CA ARG A 33 -2.59 19.55 -5.53
C ARG A 33 -1.39 18.63 -5.33
N ASP A 34 -0.29 19.17 -4.83
CA ASP A 34 0.88 18.37 -4.46
C ASP A 34 0.56 17.56 -3.21
N TYR A 35 0.23 16.29 -3.42
CA TYR A 35 -0.06 15.32 -2.35
C TYR A 35 1.17 14.50 -1.95
N SER A 36 2.37 14.82 -2.43
CA SER A 36 3.59 14.06 -2.13
C SER A 36 3.78 13.83 -0.63
N ALA A 37 3.64 14.87 0.18
CA ALA A 37 3.75 14.78 1.64
C ALA A 37 2.69 13.87 2.27
N LEU A 38 1.43 13.93 1.80
CA LEU A 38 0.35 13.08 2.31
C LEU A 38 0.56 11.62 1.89
N THR A 39 0.94 11.38 0.63
CA THR A 39 1.28 10.06 0.10
C THR A 39 2.42 9.43 0.91
N SER A 40 3.50 10.19 1.18
CA SER A 40 4.61 9.73 2.02
C SER A 40 4.20 9.44 3.45
N ALA A 41 3.35 10.28 4.06
CA ALA A 41 2.87 10.07 5.42
C ALA A 41 1.98 8.82 5.54
N LEU A 42 1.09 8.60 4.58
CA LEU A 42 0.27 7.39 4.49
C LEU A 42 1.15 6.15 4.29
N PHE A 43 2.13 6.22 3.38
CA PHE A 43 3.10 5.15 3.19
C PHE A 43 3.82 4.78 4.51
N GLN A 44 4.47 5.75 5.17
CA GLN A 44 5.20 5.50 6.42
C GLN A 44 4.31 4.91 7.51
N LYS A 45 3.05 5.36 7.61
CA LYS A 45 2.09 4.82 8.58
C LYS A 45 1.69 3.37 8.27
N GLY A 46 1.55 3.03 7.00
CA GLY A 46 1.29 1.67 6.55
C GLY A 46 2.44 0.73 6.85
N GLU A 47 3.67 1.15 6.50
CA GLU A 47 4.91 0.43 6.77
C GLU A 47 5.09 0.18 8.26
N PHE A 48 4.97 1.23 9.09
CA PHE A 48 5.11 1.10 10.54
C PHE A 48 4.15 0.05 11.12
N ARG A 49 2.90 0.01 10.66
CA ARG A 49 1.92 -0.99 11.14
C ARG A 49 2.28 -2.41 10.70
N LEU A 50 2.71 -2.60 9.44
CA LEU A 50 3.15 -3.92 8.97
C LEU A 50 4.37 -4.43 9.74
N LEU A 51 5.32 -3.55 10.09
CA LEU A 51 6.47 -3.91 10.93
C LEU A 51 6.07 -4.36 12.35
N GLN A 52 4.89 -3.94 12.84
CA GLN A 52 4.33 -4.42 14.10
C GLN A 52 3.46 -5.68 13.94
N GLY A 53 3.37 -6.25 12.74
CA GLY A 53 2.48 -7.37 12.41
C GLY A 53 1.01 -6.97 12.20
N ASP A 54 0.68 -5.67 12.20
CA ASP A 54 -0.68 -5.18 11.98
C ASP A 54 -0.98 -5.05 10.48
N LYS A 55 -1.73 -6.03 9.94
CA LYS A 55 -2.24 -6.02 8.55
C LYS A 55 -3.11 -4.80 8.23
N GLY A 56 -3.59 -4.04 9.21
CA GLY A 56 -4.22 -2.74 9.02
C GLY A 56 -3.33 -1.73 8.29
N GLY A 57 -2.02 -1.94 8.23
CA GLY A 57 -1.08 -1.18 7.41
C GLY A 57 -1.41 -1.19 5.90
N LEU A 58 -2.00 -2.28 5.40
CA LEU A 58 -2.40 -2.43 3.99
C LEU A 58 -3.38 -1.34 3.54
N ALA A 59 -4.30 -0.94 4.42
CA ALA A 59 -5.25 0.12 4.12
C ALA A 59 -4.51 1.41 3.76
N TYR A 60 -3.50 1.80 4.54
CA TYR A 60 -2.72 3.03 4.28
C TYR A 60 -1.92 2.96 2.97
N PHE A 61 -1.40 1.78 2.62
CA PHE A 61 -0.79 1.56 1.31
C PHE A 61 -1.77 1.78 0.16
N ASP A 62 -3.00 1.27 0.28
CA ASP A 62 -4.03 1.49 -0.75
C ASP A 62 -4.43 2.96 -0.86
N MET A 63 -4.45 3.68 0.26
CA MET A 63 -4.71 5.13 0.29
C MET A 63 -3.61 5.90 -0.44
N ALA A 64 -2.35 5.63 -0.13
CA ALA A 64 -1.21 6.25 -0.80
C ALA A 64 -1.22 5.97 -2.32
N ALA A 65 -1.51 4.72 -2.70
CA ALA A 65 -1.56 4.31 -4.11
C ALA A 65 -2.72 4.98 -4.89
N LYS A 66 -3.81 5.36 -4.22
CA LYS A 66 -4.90 6.14 -4.84
C LYS A 66 -4.51 7.59 -5.09
N LEU A 67 -3.68 8.18 -4.23
CA LEU A 67 -3.21 9.56 -4.37
C LEU A 67 -2.15 9.69 -5.47
N ASP A 68 -1.28 8.70 -5.62
CA ASP A 68 -0.21 8.71 -6.63
C ASP A 68 -0.12 7.38 -7.41
N PRO A 69 -1.08 7.10 -8.30
CA PRO A 69 -1.18 5.81 -9.00
C PRO A 69 -0.14 5.60 -10.11
N SER A 70 0.62 6.64 -10.45
CA SER A 70 1.67 6.65 -11.48
C SER A 70 3.10 6.58 -10.92
N ASN A 71 3.27 6.72 -9.60
CA ASN A 71 4.58 6.70 -8.98
C ASN A 71 5.08 5.28 -8.76
N TYR A 72 5.99 4.85 -9.63
CA TYR A 72 6.57 3.51 -9.57
C TYR A 72 7.35 3.26 -8.26
N GLU A 73 8.00 4.28 -7.69
CA GLU A 73 8.78 4.18 -6.44
C GLU A 73 7.87 3.86 -5.26
N LEU A 74 6.67 4.45 -5.22
CA LEU A 74 5.68 4.11 -4.21
C LEU A 74 5.32 2.62 -4.25
N PHE A 75 5.07 2.06 -5.44
CA PHE A 75 4.75 0.63 -5.56
C PHE A 75 5.97 -0.26 -5.28
N LEU A 76 7.17 0.16 -5.67
CA LEU A 76 8.42 -0.54 -5.35
C LEU A 76 8.60 -0.64 -3.83
N ASN A 77 8.48 0.48 -3.11
CA ASN A 77 8.63 0.54 -1.66
C ASN A 77 7.52 -0.22 -0.93
N GLN A 78 6.27 -0.13 -1.39
CA GLN A 78 5.18 -0.97 -0.85
C GLN A 78 5.50 -2.46 -1.01
N GLY A 79 6.02 -2.86 -2.17
CA GLY A 79 6.44 -4.23 -2.42
C GLY A 79 7.55 -4.67 -1.46
N LEU A 80 8.53 -3.82 -1.19
CA LEU A 80 9.63 -4.11 -0.28
C LEU A 80 9.13 -4.31 1.15
N SER A 81 8.33 -3.39 1.71
CA SER A 81 7.78 -3.54 3.06
C SER A 81 6.92 -4.80 3.19
N LEU A 82 6.16 -5.17 2.15
CA LEU A 82 5.37 -6.40 2.11
C LEU A 82 6.22 -7.66 2.00
N PHE A 83 7.32 -7.59 1.26
CA PHE A 83 8.27 -8.68 1.13
C PHE A 83 8.95 -8.98 2.47
N GLU A 84 9.36 -7.94 3.20
CA GLU A 84 9.91 -8.07 4.55
C GLU A 84 8.88 -8.65 5.53
N TYR A 85 7.64 -8.13 5.50
CA TYR A 85 6.53 -8.66 6.29
C TYR A 85 6.25 -10.14 5.98
N GLY A 86 6.20 -10.51 4.69
CA GLY A 86 6.00 -11.88 4.24
C GLY A 86 7.14 -12.82 4.62
N SER A 87 8.39 -12.37 4.48
CA SER A 87 9.59 -13.20 4.72
C SER A 87 9.81 -13.47 6.20
N ASN A 88 9.60 -12.49 7.07
CA ASN A 88 9.85 -12.63 8.51
C ASN A 88 8.84 -13.56 9.18
N GLU A 89 7.63 -13.69 8.63
CA GLU A 89 6.55 -14.50 9.21
C GLU A 89 6.29 -15.82 8.46
N GLY A 90 7.05 -16.13 7.40
CA GLY A 90 6.71 -17.25 6.50
C GLY A 90 5.32 -17.08 5.88
N ASN A 91 4.91 -15.83 5.67
CA ASN A 91 3.56 -15.43 5.30
C ASN A 91 3.47 -15.27 3.78
N GLU A 92 3.00 -16.33 3.13
CA GLU A 92 2.80 -16.40 1.67
C GLU A 92 1.88 -15.29 1.13
N GLU A 93 0.93 -14.81 1.94
CA GLU A 93 0.05 -13.70 1.56
C GLU A 93 0.87 -12.41 1.38
N GLY A 94 1.79 -12.13 2.32
CA GLY A 94 2.69 -10.99 2.24
C GLY A 94 3.56 -11.02 0.97
N LEU A 95 4.15 -12.18 0.67
CA LEU A 95 4.96 -12.40 -0.54
C LEU A 95 4.12 -12.25 -1.82
N THR A 96 2.88 -12.76 -1.83
CA THR A 96 1.95 -12.61 -2.96
C THR A 96 1.58 -11.14 -3.19
N LEU A 97 1.32 -10.39 -2.11
CA LEU A 97 1.04 -8.96 -2.20
C LEU A 97 2.26 -8.17 -2.68
N ALA A 98 3.46 -8.49 -2.17
CA ALA A 98 4.72 -7.91 -2.63
C ALA A 98 4.92 -8.11 -4.14
N SER A 99 4.73 -9.35 -4.62
CA SER A 99 4.82 -9.71 -6.03
C SER A 99 3.92 -8.84 -6.92
N LYS A 100 2.66 -8.60 -6.48
CA LYS A 100 1.72 -7.72 -7.20
C LYS A 100 2.21 -6.28 -7.27
N LYS A 101 2.81 -5.75 -6.19
CA LYS A 101 3.32 -4.38 -6.13
C LYS A 101 4.57 -4.20 -6.99
N PHE A 102 5.52 -5.14 -6.95
CA PHE A 102 6.69 -5.10 -7.84
C PHE A 102 6.28 -5.19 -9.31
N LYS A 103 5.36 -6.09 -9.67
CA LYS A 103 4.80 -6.14 -11.03
C LYS A 103 4.17 -4.81 -11.45
N ARG A 104 3.47 -4.12 -10.55
CA ARG A 104 2.91 -2.79 -10.83
C ARG A 104 4.02 -1.77 -11.08
N ALA A 105 5.10 -1.80 -10.28
CA ALA A 105 6.26 -0.92 -10.46
C ALA A 105 6.94 -1.15 -11.83
N THR A 106 7.09 -2.41 -12.28
CA THR A 106 7.68 -2.70 -13.61
C THR A 106 6.78 -2.27 -14.77
N ILE A 107 5.46 -2.30 -14.61
CA ILE A 107 4.51 -1.76 -15.61
C ILE A 107 4.66 -0.23 -15.71
N LEU A 108 4.84 0.47 -14.59
CA LEU A 108 4.98 1.92 -14.56
C LEU A 108 6.37 2.38 -15.02
N ASN A 109 7.42 1.65 -14.65
CA ASN A 109 8.79 1.90 -15.07
C ASN A 109 9.49 0.58 -15.46
N PRO A 110 9.45 0.19 -16.75
CA PRO A 110 10.08 -1.02 -17.24
C PRO A 110 11.61 -1.05 -17.10
N PHE A 111 12.25 0.11 -16.94
CA PHE A 111 13.71 0.24 -16.82
C PHE A 111 14.21 0.15 -15.37
N CYS A 112 13.30 0.06 -14.38
CA CYS A 112 13.67 -0.14 -12.99
C CYS A 112 14.15 -1.59 -12.77
N PHE A 113 15.47 -1.80 -12.88
CA PHE A 113 16.10 -3.10 -12.64
C PHE A 113 15.72 -3.69 -11.27
N GLU A 114 15.71 -2.85 -10.24
CA GLU A 114 15.41 -3.26 -8.86
C GLU A 114 14.01 -3.85 -8.71
N ALA A 115 13.00 -3.28 -9.38
CA ALA A 115 11.65 -3.82 -9.39
C ALA A 115 11.58 -5.23 -10.01
N TRP A 116 12.32 -5.47 -11.10
CA TRP A 116 12.40 -6.79 -11.73
C TRP A 116 13.13 -7.81 -10.86
N HIS A 117 14.27 -7.41 -10.28
CA HIS A 117 15.05 -8.25 -9.39
C HIS A 117 14.23 -8.67 -8.16
N LEU A 118 13.60 -7.71 -7.47
CA LEU A 118 12.75 -8.00 -6.31
C LEU A 118 11.53 -8.84 -6.69
N TRP A 119 10.89 -8.56 -7.83
CA TRP A 119 9.79 -9.40 -8.29
C TRP A 119 10.24 -10.85 -8.51
N GLY A 120 11.38 -11.06 -9.17
CA GLY A 120 11.97 -12.39 -9.35
C GLY A 120 12.18 -13.13 -8.03
N ASN A 121 12.69 -12.44 -7.01
CA ASN A 121 12.89 -13.01 -5.67
C ASN A 121 11.57 -13.48 -5.05
N THR A 122 10.45 -12.78 -5.28
CA THR A 122 9.13 -13.21 -4.77
C THR A 122 8.58 -14.47 -5.43
N LEU A 123 9.08 -14.85 -6.61
CA LEU A 123 8.60 -16.02 -7.36
C LEU A 123 9.40 -17.29 -7.08
N TYR A 124 10.50 -17.17 -6.34
CA TYR A 124 11.39 -18.28 -6.01
C TYR A 124 11.04 -18.96 -4.68
N PHE A 125 10.29 -18.28 -3.81
CA PHE A 125 9.72 -18.86 -2.58
C PHE A 125 8.48 -19.69 -2.89
#